data_AF-A0A9W6U6G3-F1
#
_entry.id   AF-A0A9W6U6G3-F1
#
_cell.length_a   1.000
_cell.length_b   1.000
_cell.length_c   1.000
_cell.angle_alpha   90.00
_cell.angle_beta   90.00
_cell.angle_gamma   90.00
#
_symmetry.space_group_name_H-M   'P 1'
#
loop_
_entity.id
_entity.type
_entity.pdbx_description
1 polymer ?
#
loop_
_entity_poly.entity_id
_entity_poly.type
_entity_poly.pdbx_seq_one_letter_code
_entity_poly.pdbx_strand_id
1 'polypeptide(L)'
;MAFEKRGRLTFLYCGNTFVRKGVNLNDLGARLRDEVYIELALLCNKLDIRIYSLEAEDGTWPLEEEAAAVQGHEIKYSRSIASLFPGIKGEGRVHFRVEVQTLPLVQPATSAVLPSKIPIVSASPALTPLSLPTERFPLSLFADHRLKLNQVLAKIRKGAAAKHGKVTGKRRRDQEHEYGVSSDTLEWEDVEDIYDPLMQEDAAAFPVKKLDKEFIQKLVTLLQDERKAFGSTKRATSVRRLQQSVTTMIGAVATLFEDSFAVKMKPQVTDELVLTSGKPDLLITRRKRSVVVVVCLRENQLRSQAKELALMDVVIANGEHSTVTSPVFGIVSTFSDWVFYRYDETGIKYLEESLNDNERSIKGDIATIAGIIYNIMDGQ
;
A
#
# COMPACT_ATOMS: atom_id res chain seq x y z
N MET A 1 -13.28 5.31 41.12
CA MET A 1 -13.03 5.14 39.68
C MET A 1 -11.67 5.75 39.37
N ALA A 2 -10.66 4.92 39.07
CA ALA A 2 -9.31 5.39 38.78
C ALA A 2 -9.21 5.74 37.29
N PHE A 3 -8.89 6.99 36.97
CA PHE A 3 -8.58 7.40 35.60
C PHE A 3 -7.40 6.60 35.08
N GLU A 4 -7.56 5.96 33.92
CA GLU A 4 -6.46 5.29 33.22
C GLU A 4 -5.39 6.33 32.85
N LYS A 5 -4.27 6.32 33.59
CA LYS A 5 -3.08 7.09 33.23
C LYS A 5 -2.53 6.57 31.90
N ARG A 6 -2.63 7.38 30.86
CA ARG A 6 -1.97 7.23 29.56
C ARG A 6 -0.70 8.07 29.62
N GLY A 7 0.47 7.48 29.38
CA GLY A 7 1.71 8.24 29.22
C GLY A 7 1.63 9.14 27.99
N ARG A 8 2.33 10.29 28.02
CA ARG A 8 2.46 11.22 26.88
C ARG A 8 3.94 11.28 26.49
N LEU A 9 4.28 10.91 25.25
CA LEU A 9 5.62 11.17 24.71
C LEU A 9 5.47 12.60 24.23
N THR A 10 6.45 13.43 24.51
CA THR A 10 6.53 14.72 23.86
C THR A 10 7.95 14.84 23.37
N PHE A 11 8.08 15.30 22.13
CA PHE A 11 9.30 15.72 21.42
C PHE A 11 10.10 14.64 20.67
N LEU A 12 9.93 14.72 19.35
CA LEU A 12 10.81 14.19 18.32
C LEU A 12 11.72 15.31 17.84
N TYR A 13 12.99 15.27 18.23
CA TYR A 13 14.00 16.30 18.10
C TYR A 13 14.78 16.19 16.78
N CYS A 14 14.82 17.26 15.98
CA CYS A 14 15.76 17.41 14.87
C CYS A 14 16.81 18.47 15.23
N GLY A 15 17.99 18.05 15.68
CA GLY A 15 19.08 18.98 16.00
C GLY A 15 20.39 18.29 16.41
N ASN A 16 21.40 19.10 16.73
CA ASN A 16 22.73 18.65 17.18
C ASN A 16 22.80 18.61 18.70
N THR A 17 22.28 17.55 19.33
CA THR A 17 22.53 17.23 20.75
C THR A 17 23.34 15.96 20.88
N PHE A 18 24.04 15.83 22.01
CA PHE A 18 24.85 14.66 22.34
C PHE A 18 23.97 13.40 22.42
N VAL A 19 24.33 12.38 21.64
CA VAL A 19 23.57 11.14 21.47
C VAL A 19 24.24 10.03 22.28
N ARG A 20 23.51 9.36 23.17
CA ARG A 20 24.10 8.32 24.03
C ARG A 20 23.85 6.89 23.54
N LYS A 21 22.65 6.56 23.05
CA LYS A 21 22.33 5.16 22.70
C LYS A 21 21.18 5.03 21.70
N GLY A 22 21.39 4.20 20.66
CA GLY A 22 20.32 3.78 19.74
C GLY A 22 19.32 2.86 20.43
N VAL A 23 18.02 3.06 20.16
CA VAL A 23 16.98 2.15 20.62
C VAL A 23 17.14 0.82 19.90
N ASN A 24 17.34 -0.26 20.68
CA ASN A 24 17.63 -1.60 20.15
C ASN A 24 16.49 -2.11 19.24
N LEU A 25 16.83 -2.97 18.27
CA LEU A 25 15.93 -3.55 17.27
C LEU A 25 14.90 -4.57 17.83
N ASN A 26 14.88 -4.80 19.14
CA ASN A 26 13.93 -5.71 19.80
C ASN A 26 12.47 -5.32 19.49
N ASP A 27 11.53 -6.25 19.68
CA ASP A 27 10.09 -6.08 19.37
C ASP A 27 9.48 -4.75 19.82
N LEU A 28 9.85 -4.26 21.00
CA LEU A 28 9.36 -2.98 21.50
C LEU A 28 9.95 -1.77 20.75
N GLY A 29 11.22 -1.82 20.34
CA GLY A 29 11.86 -0.78 19.53
C GLY A 29 11.31 -0.76 18.11
N ALA A 30 10.95 -1.92 17.55
CA ALA A 30 10.22 -2.01 16.28
C ALA A 30 8.85 -1.31 16.36
N ARG A 31 8.09 -1.54 17.43
CA ARG A 31 6.80 -0.84 17.67
C ARG A 31 6.95 0.67 17.82
N LEU A 32 8.03 1.15 18.43
CA LEU A 32 8.30 2.58 18.51
C LEU A 32 8.61 3.17 17.13
N ARG A 33 9.34 2.45 16.28
CA ARG A 33 9.54 2.84 14.88
C ARG A 33 8.24 2.85 14.09
N ASP A 34 7.33 1.90 14.32
CA ASP A 34 6.01 1.91 13.70
C ASP A 34 5.20 3.16 14.07
N GLU A 35 5.15 3.52 15.36
CA GLU A 35 4.44 4.73 15.81
C GLU A 35 5.10 5.99 15.24
N VAL A 36 6.43 6.07 15.22
CA VAL A 36 7.17 7.18 14.60
C VAL A 36 6.89 7.26 13.09
N TYR A 37 6.93 6.14 12.39
CA TYR A 37 6.66 6.03 10.96
C TYR A 37 5.25 6.53 10.63
N ILE A 38 4.24 6.08 11.38
CA ILE A 38 2.83 6.43 11.17
C ILE A 38 2.57 7.90 11.52
N GLU A 39 3.02 8.36 12.69
CA GLU A 39 2.64 9.67 13.24
C GLU A 39 3.42 10.82 12.58
N LEU A 40 4.64 10.56 12.09
CA LEU A 40 5.37 11.54 11.28
C LEU A 40 5.17 11.39 9.78
N ALA A 41 4.38 10.40 9.34
CA ALA A 41 4.20 10.07 7.94
C ALA A 41 5.54 9.89 7.18
N LEU A 42 6.52 9.21 7.80
CA LEU A 42 7.84 9.03 7.19
C LEU A 42 7.72 8.15 5.93
N LEU A 43 8.30 8.60 4.82
CA LEU A 43 8.31 7.85 3.55
C LEU A 43 9.64 7.12 3.35
N CYS A 44 10.02 6.28 4.30
CA CYS A 44 11.25 5.48 4.23
C CYS A 44 10.99 4.05 4.70
N ASN A 45 11.92 3.13 4.42
CA ASN A 45 11.81 1.81 5.03
C ASN A 45 11.88 1.98 6.56
N LYS A 46 11.03 1.26 7.30
CA LYS A 46 11.00 1.33 8.76
C LYS A 46 12.34 0.94 9.39
N LEU A 47 13.12 0.10 8.72
CA LEU A 47 14.46 -0.31 9.12
C LEU A 47 15.50 0.81 8.96
N ASP A 48 15.25 1.79 8.09
CA ASP A 48 16.11 2.95 7.89
C ASP A 48 15.91 4.01 8.97
N ILE A 49 14.82 3.91 9.75
CA ILE A 49 14.53 4.80 10.88
C ILE A 49 15.43 4.42 12.06
N ARG A 50 16.33 5.33 12.43
CA ARG A 50 17.14 5.24 13.64
C ARG A 50 16.57 6.17 14.69
N ILE A 51 16.26 5.61 15.85
CA ILE A 51 15.74 6.35 17.00
C ILE A 51 16.83 6.37 18.07
N TYR A 52 17.20 7.56 18.51
CA TYR A 52 18.23 7.80 19.50
C TYR A 52 17.62 8.42 20.76
N SER A 53 17.90 7.82 21.92
CA SER A 53 17.54 8.42 23.20
C SER A 53 18.44 9.63 23.48
N LEU A 54 17.84 10.73 23.95
CA LEU A 54 18.55 11.95 24.35
C LEU A 54 18.89 11.99 25.85
N GLU A 55 18.83 10.86 26.54
CA GLU A 55 19.22 10.74 27.96
C GLU A 55 20.70 11.11 28.19
N ALA A 56 20.94 11.97 29.19
CA ALA A 56 22.26 12.44 29.60
C ALA A 56 23.10 11.34 30.29
N GLU A 57 24.37 11.62 30.56
CA GLU A 57 25.30 10.62 31.12
C GLU A 57 24.93 10.11 32.51
N ASP A 58 24.27 10.95 33.30
CA ASP A 58 23.78 10.68 34.65
C ASP A 58 22.39 10.01 34.68
N GLY A 59 21.80 9.73 33.52
CA GLY A 59 20.47 9.13 33.39
C GLY A 59 19.32 10.13 33.48
N THR A 60 19.62 11.43 33.47
CA THR A 60 18.61 12.49 33.42
C THR A 60 18.15 12.75 31.98
N TRP A 61 16.91 13.20 31.83
CA TRP A 61 16.35 13.60 30.54
C TRP A 61 16.65 15.08 30.28
N PRO A 62 16.75 15.52 29.01
CA PRO A 62 16.86 16.93 28.68
C PRO A 62 15.78 17.74 29.39
N LEU A 63 16.12 18.92 29.89
CA LEU A 63 15.13 19.78 30.55
C LEU A 63 14.09 20.24 29.53
N GLU A 64 12.84 20.40 29.97
CA GLU A 64 11.72 20.78 29.09
C GLU A 64 11.99 22.10 28.35
N GLU A 65 12.74 23.02 28.99
CA GLU A 65 13.18 24.30 28.42
C GLU A 65 14.16 24.13 27.25
N GLU A 66 15.08 23.16 27.34
CA GLU A 66 16.05 22.86 26.28
C GLU A 66 15.36 22.19 25.08
N ALA A 67 14.37 21.34 25.34
CA ALA A 67 13.56 20.73 24.30
C ALA A 67 12.57 21.69 23.63
N ALA A 68 12.00 22.64 24.40
CA ALA A 68 11.09 23.65 23.89
C ALA A 68 11.75 24.62 22.90
N ALA A 69 13.08 24.78 22.99
CA ALA A 69 13.86 25.60 22.08
C ALA A 69 14.12 24.95 20.71
N VAL A 70 13.77 23.67 20.52
CA VAL A 70 14.06 22.93 19.28
C VAL A 70 12.77 22.50 18.59
N GLN A 71 12.72 22.68 17.26
CA GLN A 71 11.59 22.21 16.47
C GLN A 71 11.47 20.69 16.55
N GLY A 72 10.29 20.22 16.93
CA GLY A 72 10.01 18.79 17.05
C GLY A 72 8.53 18.45 17.00
N HIS A 73 8.23 17.15 16.86
CA HIS A 73 6.87 16.62 16.78
C HIS A 73 6.49 15.89 18.08
N GLU A 74 5.26 16.09 18.56
CA GLU A 74 4.73 15.34 19.71
C GLU A 74 3.96 14.11 19.24
N ILE A 75 4.36 12.92 19.71
CA ILE A 75 3.72 11.65 19.35
C ILE A 75 3.15 11.00 20.60
N LYS A 76 1.90 10.55 20.57
CA LYS A 76 1.34 9.76 21.67
C LYS A 76 1.71 8.29 21.49
N TYR A 77 2.17 7.65 22.57
CA TYR A 77 2.67 6.27 22.53
C TYR A 77 1.92 5.35 23.50
N SER A 78 1.96 4.05 23.21
CA SER A 78 1.28 3.03 24.01
C SER A 78 1.98 2.73 25.36
N ARG A 79 1.23 2.21 26.34
CA ARG A 79 1.81 1.72 27.62
C ARG A 79 2.89 0.66 27.43
N SER A 80 2.79 -0.15 26.37
CA SER A 80 3.84 -1.13 26.04
C SER A 80 5.15 -0.46 25.68
N ILE A 81 5.14 0.67 24.96
CA ILE A 81 6.38 1.38 24.60
C ILE A 81 6.97 2.08 25.84
N ALA A 82 6.15 2.48 26.83
CA ALA A 82 6.64 3.05 28.09
C ALA A 82 7.54 2.13 28.90
N SER A 83 7.44 0.80 28.74
CA SER A 83 8.35 -0.12 29.42
C SER A 83 9.77 -0.13 28.84
N LEU A 84 10.01 0.46 27.66
CA LEU A 84 11.36 0.71 27.15
C LEU A 84 12.13 1.73 28.00
N PHE A 85 11.43 2.51 28.82
CA PHE A 85 12.00 3.64 29.56
C PHE A 85 11.70 3.50 31.07
N PRO A 86 12.30 2.49 31.73
CA PRO A 86 12.10 2.28 33.16
C PRO A 86 12.63 3.49 33.95
N GLY A 87 11.78 4.06 34.83
CA GLY A 87 12.10 5.25 35.62
C GLY A 87 11.26 6.48 35.27
N ILE A 88 10.60 6.47 34.11
CA ILE A 88 9.69 7.54 33.68
C ILE A 88 8.33 7.33 34.34
N LYS A 89 8.04 8.08 35.41
CA LYS A 89 6.80 7.95 36.19
C LYS A 89 5.58 8.41 35.39
N GLY A 90 4.89 7.50 34.69
CA GLY A 90 3.47 7.53 34.28
C GLY A 90 2.94 8.66 33.37
N GLU A 91 3.52 9.85 33.45
CA GLU A 91 3.24 11.10 32.72
C GLU A 91 4.54 11.76 32.23
N GLY A 92 5.68 11.08 32.33
CA GLY A 92 6.96 11.66 31.91
C GLY A 92 7.12 11.68 30.40
N ARG A 93 7.66 12.79 29.90
CA ARG A 93 8.01 13.00 28.49
C ARG A 93 9.37 12.37 28.21
N VAL A 94 9.54 11.85 27.00
CA VAL A 94 10.76 11.15 26.58
C VAL A 94 11.17 11.73 25.24
N HIS A 95 12.41 12.20 25.15
CA HIS A 95 12.89 12.94 24.00
C HIS A 95 13.75 12.03 23.13
N PHE A 96 13.43 11.99 21.83
CA PHE A 96 14.18 11.20 20.86
C PHE A 96 14.66 12.04 19.71
N ARG A 97 15.86 11.72 19.22
CA ARG A 97 16.29 12.12 17.88
C ARG A 97 15.98 11.02 16.89
N VAL A 98 15.33 11.38 15.78
CA VAL A 98 15.08 10.46 14.68
C VAL A 98 15.96 10.83 13.50
N GLU A 99 16.66 9.83 13.00
CA GLU A 99 17.45 9.94 11.79
C GLU A 99 16.95 8.89 10.80
N VAL A 100 16.83 9.28 9.53
CA VAL A 100 16.55 8.33 8.44
C VAL A 100 17.86 8.08 7.72
N GLN A 101 18.35 6.84 7.77
CA GLN A 101 19.58 6.49 7.09
C GLN A 101 19.31 6.36 5.60
N THR A 102 19.69 7.36 4.81
CA THR A 102 19.71 7.21 3.36
C THR A 102 20.91 6.36 2.97
N LEU A 103 20.65 5.18 2.43
CA LEU A 103 21.68 4.50 1.63
C LEU A 103 22.07 5.46 0.49
N PRO A 104 23.36 5.70 0.24
CA PRO A 104 23.77 6.50 -0.89
C PRO A 104 23.20 5.84 -2.14
N LEU A 105 22.37 6.59 -2.86
CA LEU A 105 21.90 6.21 -4.19
C LEU A 105 23.15 5.87 -4.98
N VAL A 106 23.38 4.59 -5.27
CA VAL A 106 24.52 4.15 -6.09
C VAL A 106 24.29 4.76 -7.45
N GLN A 107 24.89 5.93 -7.69
CA GLN A 107 24.91 6.52 -9.01
C GLN A 107 25.55 5.48 -9.93
N PRO A 108 24.91 5.09 -11.04
CA PRO A 108 25.53 4.21 -11.99
C PRO A 108 26.85 4.87 -12.43
N ALA A 109 27.95 4.12 -12.28
CA ALA A 109 29.27 4.61 -12.59
C ALA A 109 29.30 5.13 -14.03
N THR A 110 29.37 6.45 -14.19
CA THR A 110 29.74 7.05 -15.45
C THR A 110 31.19 6.66 -15.72
N SER A 111 31.36 5.68 -16.61
CA SER A 111 32.62 5.49 -17.34
C SER A 111 33.04 6.83 -17.95
N ALA A 112 34.14 7.40 -17.49
CA ALA A 112 35.37 7.45 -18.29
C ALA A 112 36.41 8.46 -17.75
N VAL A 113 37.66 8.08 -17.98
CA VAL A 113 38.90 8.88 -18.09
C VAL A 113 39.62 9.28 -16.79
N LEU A 114 40.66 8.49 -16.48
CA LEU A 114 41.82 8.88 -15.67
C LEU A 114 42.49 10.14 -16.24
N PRO A 115 42.97 11.03 -15.37
CA PRO A 115 44.36 11.42 -15.47
C PRO A 115 45.13 11.26 -14.16
N SER A 116 46.40 10.95 -14.35
CA SER A 116 47.43 10.71 -13.37
C SER A 116 47.84 11.97 -12.60
N LYS A 117 47.87 11.86 -11.27
CA LYS A 117 48.90 12.36 -10.32
C LYS A 117 48.26 12.51 -8.93
N ILE A 118 48.72 11.70 -7.99
CA ILE A 118 48.38 11.82 -6.56
C ILE A 118 49.44 12.70 -5.90
N PRO A 119 49.07 13.82 -5.24
CA PRO A 119 49.82 14.31 -4.10
C PRO A 119 49.18 13.78 -2.82
N ILE A 120 50.01 13.12 -2.00
CA ILE A 120 49.67 12.71 -0.64
C ILE A 120 49.56 13.99 0.20
N VAL A 121 48.34 14.37 0.57
CA VAL A 121 48.08 15.38 1.61
C VAL A 121 47.34 14.68 2.74
N SER A 122 48.07 14.47 3.84
CA SER A 122 47.52 14.06 5.12
C SER A 122 46.74 15.23 5.71
N ALA A 123 45.42 15.16 5.62
CA ALA A 123 44.52 16.07 6.33
C ALA A 123 43.48 15.22 7.08
N SER A 124 43.41 15.41 8.41
CA SER A 124 42.35 14.86 9.25
C SER A 124 40.98 15.27 8.67
N PRO A 125 39.99 14.36 8.58
CA PRO A 125 38.66 14.75 8.19
C PRO A 125 38.06 15.57 9.34
N ALA A 126 38.06 16.89 9.18
CA ALA A 126 37.14 17.73 9.92
C ALA A 126 35.73 17.24 9.57
N LEU A 127 35.01 16.72 10.57
CA LEU A 127 33.62 16.31 10.47
C LEU A 127 32.81 17.55 10.10
N THR A 128 32.57 17.74 8.79
CA THR A 128 31.59 18.70 8.30
C THR A 128 30.26 18.31 8.93
N PRO A 129 29.54 19.22 9.61
CA PRO A 129 28.23 18.92 10.12
C PRO A 129 27.37 18.48 8.93
N LEU A 130 26.91 17.23 8.96
CA LEU A 130 25.94 16.70 8.02
C LEU A 130 24.66 17.52 8.19
N SER A 131 24.55 18.61 7.42
CA SER A 131 23.28 19.29 7.22
C SER A 131 22.39 18.27 6.54
N LEU A 132 21.38 17.79 7.26
CA LEU A 132 20.28 17.03 6.68
C LEU A 132 19.77 17.82 5.46
N PRO A 133 19.48 17.16 4.33
CA PRO A 133 18.85 17.80 3.20
C PRO A 133 17.62 18.57 3.72
N THR A 134 17.64 19.90 3.59
CA THR A 134 16.51 20.76 3.96
C THR A 134 15.36 20.58 2.96
N GLU A 135 15.67 20.04 1.78
CA GLU A 135 14.69 19.51 0.85
C GLU A 135 14.08 18.25 1.45
N ARG A 136 12.79 18.38 1.85
CA ARG A 136 11.90 17.22 1.99
C ARG A 136 12.13 16.36 0.74
N PHE A 137 12.48 15.09 0.93
CA PHE A 137 12.44 14.10 -0.14
C PHE A 137 11.18 14.34 -0.97
N PRO A 138 11.27 14.38 -2.31
CA PRO A 138 10.07 14.58 -3.13
C PRO A 138 9.08 13.50 -2.71
N LEU A 139 8.02 13.94 -2.03
CA LEU A 139 7.00 13.03 -1.52
C LEU A 139 6.44 12.32 -2.74
N SER A 140 6.22 11.01 -2.64
CA SER A 140 5.45 10.33 -3.68
C SER A 140 4.15 11.11 -3.90
N LEU A 141 3.72 11.22 -5.16
CA LEU A 141 2.44 11.83 -5.52
C LEU A 141 1.25 11.20 -4.77
N PHE A 142 1.42 9.96 -4.28
CA PHE A 142 0.42 9.21 -3.54
C PHE A 142 0.61 9.25 -2.01
N ALA A 143 1.61 9.98 -1.49
CA ALA A 143 1.96 9.97 -0.07
C ALA A 143 0.83 10.50 0.84
N ASP A 144 0.24 11.64 0.50
CA ASP A 144 -0.85 12.24 1.27
C ASP A 144 -2.10 11.35 1.26
N HIS A 145 -2.37 10.71 0.12
CA HIS A 145 -3.45 9.74 -0.03
C HIS A 145 -3.25 8.54 0.91
N ARG A 146 -2.07 7.91 0.85
CA ARG A 146 -1.73 6.78 1.72
C ARG A 146 -1.75 7.14 3.20
N LEU A 147 -1.35 8.37 3.56
CA LEU A 147 -1.42 8.81 4.95
C LEU A 147 -2.86 8.77 5.47
N LYS A 148 -3.83 9.30 4.70
CA LYS A 148 -5.25 9.25 5.05
C LYS A 148 -5.75 7.82 5.18
N LEU A 149 -5.40 6.96 4.20
CA LEU A 149 -5.74 5.54 4.24
C LEU A 149 -5.17 4.84 5.48
N ASN A 150 -3.89 5.01 5.76
CA ASN A 150 -3.23 4.41 6.93
C ASN A 150 -3.82 4.89 8.26
N GLN A 151 -4.25 6.15 8.35
CA GLN A 151 -4.94 6.66 9.54
C GLN A 151 -6.28 5.96 9.77
N VAL A 152 -7.07 5.73 8.71
CA VAL A 152 -8.32 4.95 8.78
C VAL A 152 -8.03 3.50 9.18
N LEU A 153 -7.10 2.84 8.50
CA LEU A 153 -6.74 1.44 8.77
C LEU A 153 -6.23 1.25 10.20
N ALA A 154 -5.44 2.20 10.71
CA ALA A 154 -4.99 2.21 12.10
C ALA A 154 -6.16 2.33 13.10
N LYS A 155 -7.20 3.13 12.79
CA LYS A 155 -8.42 3.23 13.62
C LYS A 155 -9.19 1.91 13.61
N ILE A 156 -9.39 1.28 12.45
CA ILE A 156 -10.06 -0.02 12.33
C ILE A 156 -9.33 -1.08 13.17
N ARG A 157 -8.00 -1.15 13.03
CA ARG A 157 -7.14 -2.07 13.80
C ARG A 157 -7.29 -1.85 15.31
N LYS A 158 -7.27 -0.60 15.77
CA LYS A 158 -7.47 -0.24 17.19
C LYS A 158 -8.87 -0.64 17.69
N GLY A 159 -9.91 -0.43 16.88
CA GLY A 159 -11.29 -0.81 17.19
C GLY A 159 -11.49 -2.33 17.30
N ALA A 160 -10.89 -3.11 16.40
CA ALA A 160 -10.94 -4.57 16.43
C ALA A 160 -10.23 -5.15 17.68
N ALA A 161 -9.06 -4.62 18.03
CA ALA A 161 -8.33 -5.01 19.23
C ALA A 161 -9.12 -4.76 20.53
N ALA A 162 -9.85 -3.63 20.61
CA ALA A 162 -10.69 -3.30 21.76
C ALA A 162 -11.89 -4.26 21.92
N LYS A 163 -12.46 -4.76 20.81
CA LYS A 163 -13.57 -5.73 20.83
C LYS A 163 -13.11 -7.15 21.23
N HIS A 164 -11.91 -7.56 20.83
CA HIS A 164 -11.37 -8.89 21.14
C HIS A 164 -10.77 -9.04 22.55
N GLY A 165 -10.51 -7.95 23.26
CA GLY A 165 -9.95 -7.97 24.64
C GLY A 165 -10.85 -8.58 25.72
N LYS A 166 -12.04 -9.11 25.40
CA LYS A 166 -12.98 -9.73 26.35
C LYS A 166 -13.11 -11.26 26.26
N VAL A 167 -12.43 -11.94 25.34
CA VAL A 167 -12.55 -13.39 25.17
C VAL A 167 -11.32 -14.13 25.72
N THR A 168 -11.48 -14.60 26.97
CA THR A 168 -10.80 -15.71 27.66
C THR A 168 -9.58 -16.38 27.00
N GLY A 169 -8.41 -16.23 27.62
CA GLY A 169 -7.65 -17.35 28.19
C GLY A 169 -7.03 -18.42 27.27
N LYS A 170 -6.92 -18.24 25.96
CA LYS A 170 -6.10 -19.11 25.11
C LYS A 170 -5.10 -18.29 24.30
N ARG A 171 -3.82 -18.44 24.63
CA ARG A 171 -2.65 -18.01 23.83
C ARG A 171 -2.81 -18.53 22.40
N ARG A 172 -3.35 -17.72 21.49
CA ARG A 172 -3.13 -17.88 20.06
C ARG A 172 -1.75 -17.32 19.77
N ARG A 173 -0.92 -18.11 19.08
CA ARG A 173 0.41 -17.72 18.61
C ARG A 173 0.32 -16.45 17.77
N ASP A 174 1.23 -15.54 18.06
CA ASP A 174 1.45 -14.24 17.42
C ASP A 174 1.90 -14.33 15.95
N GLN A 175 1.06 -14.84 15.05
CA GLN A 175 1.32 -14.84 13.60
C GLN A 175 0.38 -13.92 12.79
N GLU A 176 -0.59 -13.26 13.42
CA GLU A 176 -1.59 -12.42 12.73
C GLU A 176 -1.31 -10.90 12.82
N HIS A 177 -0.11 -10.48 13.26
CA HIS A 177 0.14 -9.06 13.59
C HIS A 177 1.06 -8.29 12.65
N GLU A 178 1.59 -8.92 11.61
CA GLU A 178 2.68 -8.33 10.83
C GLU A 178 2.21 -7.50 9.62
N TYR A 179 1.00 -7.72 9.09
CA TYR A 179 0.64 -7.23 7.74
C TYR A 179 -0.60 -6.31 7.66
N GLY A 180 -0.92 -5.57 8.73
CA GLY A 180 -1.99 -4.55 8.70
C GLY A 180 -3.42 -5.11 8.77
N VAL A 181 -4.40 -4.32 8.31
CA VAL A 181 -5.83 -4.70 8.21
C VAL A 181 -6.03 -5.55 6.96
N SER A 182 -6.88 -6.59 7.03
CA SER A 182 -7.20 -7.35 5.82
C SER A 182 -8.14 -6.53 4.92
N SER A 183 -7.78 -6.38 3.65
CA SER A 183 -8.64 -5.73 2.64
C SER A 183 -10.01 -6.41 2.49
N ASP A 184 -10.12 -7.71 2.80
CA ASP A 184 -11.41 -8.41 2.81
C ASP A 184 -12.35 -7.90 3.91
N THR A 185 -11.85 -7.23 4.95
CA THR A 185 -12.65 -6.70 6.07
C THR A 185 -13.04 -5.24 5.93
N LEU A 186 -12.59 -4.57 4.86
CA LEU A 186 -12.92 -3.18 4.60
C LEU A 186 -14.34 -3.07 4.07
N GLU A 187 -15.12 -2.15 4.63
CA GLU A 187 -16.39 -1.73 4.05
C GLU A 187 -16.18 -0.38 3.33
N TRP A 188 -17.12 0.02 2.45
CA TRP A 188 -16.97 1.26 1.69
C TRP A 188 -16.99 2.48 2.60
N GLU A 189 -17.85 2.48 3.62
CA GLU A 189 -17.98 3.57 4.59
C GLU A 189 -16.69 3.83 5.37
N ASP A 190 -15.77 2.86 5.43
CA ASP A 190 -14.46 3.05 6.04
C ASP A 190 -13.55 3.95 5.18
N VAL A 191 -13.67 3.86 3.85
CA VAL A 191 -12.72 4.43 2.88
C VAL A 191 -13.34 5.44 1.91
N GLU A 192 -14.65 5.66 1.99
CA GLU A 192 -15.43 6.57 1.14
C GLU A 192 -14.83 7.98 1.13
N ASP A 193 -14.59 8.57 2.29
CA ASP A 193 -14.01 9.92 2.45
C ASP A 193 -12.59 10.06 1.85
N ILE A 194 -11.94 8.94 1.52
CA ILE A 194 -10.60 8.90 0.93
C ILE A 194 -10.70 8.81 -0.60
N TYR A 195 -11.50 7.86 -1.09
CA TYR A 195 -11.55 7.53 -2.51
C TYR A 195 -12.60 8.31 -3.29
N ASP A 196 -13.78 8.55 -2.73
CA ASP A 196 -14.89 9.23 -3.43
C ASP A 196 -14.46 10.59 -4.01
N PRO A 197 -13.72 11.46 -3.29
CA PRO A 197 -13.26 12.73 -3.85
C PRO A 197 -12.24 12.61 -5.00
N LEU A 198 -11.61 11.44 -5.16
CA LEU A 198 -10.64 11.16 -6.20
C LEU A 198 -11.26 10.43 -7.40
N MET A 199 -12.48 9.94 -7.26
CA MET A 199 -13.16 9.15 -8.28
C MET A 199 -13.87 10.05 -9.29
N GLN A 200 -13.56 9.83 -10.57
CA GLN A 200 -14.19 10.51 -11.68
C GLN A 200 -14.59 9.52 -12.77
N GLU A 201 -15.85 9.56 -13.19
CA GLU A 201 -16.29 8.79 -14.35
C GLU A 201 -15.67 9.40 -15.62
N ASP A 202 -14.93 8.59 -16.40
CA ASP A 202 -14.27 9.04 -17.62
C ASP A 202 -14.13 7.89 -18.62
N ALA A 203 -15.10 7.74 -19.52
CA ALA A 203 -15.05 6.75 -20.58
C ALA A 203 -13.85 6.93 -21.53
N ALA A 204 -13.32 8.14 -21.69
CA ALA A 204 -12.17 8.38 -22.56
C ALA A 204 -10.87 7.81 -21.98
N ALA A 205 -10.82 7.54 -20.66
CA ALA A 205 -9.72 6.86 -20.00
C ALA A 205 -9.64 5.36 -20.33
N PHE A 206 -10.70 4.80 -20.89
CA PHE A 206 -10.85 3.39 -21.22
C PHE A 206 -11.22 3.22 -22.71
N PRO A 207 -10.32 3.58 -23.64
CA PRO A 207 -10.59 3.40 -25.05
C PRO A 207 -10.89 1.93 -25.36
N VAL A 208 -11.77 1.68 -26.33
CA VAL A 208 -12.13 0.32 -26.74
C VAL A 208 -11.29 -0.10 -27.93
N LYS A 209 -10.43 -1.11 -27.78
CA LYS A 209 -9.73 -1.70 -28.92
C LYS A 209 -10.70 -2.51 -29.76
N LYS A 210 -10.73 -2.23 -31.07
CA LYS A 210 -11.40 -3.11 -32.03
C LYS A 210 -10.58 -4.39 -32.22
N LEU A 211 -11.03 -5.47 -31.59
CA LEU A 211 -10.45 -6.80 -31.72
C LEU A 211 -10.94 -7.53 -32.98
N ASP A 212 -10.19 -8.53 -33.41
CA ASP A 212 -10.53 -9.35 -34.57
C ASP A 212 -11.88 -10.08 -34.37
N LYS A 213 -12.68 -10.15 -35.44
CA LYS A 213 -14.04 -10.72 -35.38
C LYS A 213 -14.02 -12.23 -35.13
N GLU A 214 -13.02 -12.95 -35.65
CA GLU A 214 -12.88 -14.39 -35.40
C GLU A 214 -12.45 -14.66 -33.96
N PHE A 215 -11.54 -13.84 -33.42
CA PHE A 215 -11.19 -13.87 -32.00
C PHE A 215 -12.42 -13.69 -31.10
N ILE A 216 -13.20 -12.62 -31.32
CA ILE A 216 -14.43 -12.38 -30.54
C ILE A 216 -15.40 -13.54 -30.68
N GLN A 217 -15.58 -14.09 -31.89
CA GLN A 217 -16.46 -15.23 -32.09
C GLN A 217 -16.00 -16.46 -31.29
N LYS A 218 -14.69 -16.76 -31.28
CA LYS A 218 -14.12 -17.87 -30.48
C LYS A 218 -14.32 -17.63 -28.99
N LEU A 219 -14.10 -16.40 -28.51
CA LEU A 219 -14.30 -16.04 -27.10
C LEU A 219 -15.77 -16.21 -26.68
N VAL A 220 -16.72 -15.74 -27.49
CA VAL A 220 -18.15 -15.95 -27.23
C VAL A 220 -18.50 -17.43 -27.15
N THR A 221 -17.99 -18.24 -28.09
CA THR A 221 -18.21 -19.70 -28.06
C THR A 221 -17.63 -20.33 -26.79
N LEU A 222 -16.41 -19.97 -26.37
CA LEU A 222 -15.80 -20.46 -25.14
C LEU A 222 -16.67 -20.14 -23.90
N LEU A 223 -17.13 -18.89 -23.78
CA LEU A 223 -17.98 -18.47 -22.66
C LEU A 223 -19.36 -19.15 -22.67
N GLN A 224 -19.92 -19.41 -23.86
CA GLN A 224 -21.16 -20.17 -24.01
C GLN A 224 -20.98 -21.64 -23.63
N ASP A 225 -19.88 -22.26 -24.01
CA ASP A 225 -19.58 -23.65 -23.70
C ASP A 225 -19.31 -23.83 -22.20
N GLU A 226 -18.62 -22.89 -21.55
CA GLU A 226 -18.54 -22.83 -20.08
C GLU A 226 -19.94 -22.76 -19.46
N ARG A 227 -20.80 -21.84 -19.94
CA ARG A 227 -22.17 -21.69 -19.46
C ARG A 227 -22.98 -22.99 -19.58
N LYS A 228 -22.80 -23.76 -20.65
CA LYS A 228 -23.44 -25.07 -20.85
C LYS A 228 -22.86 -26.13 -19.91
N ALA A 229 -21.54 -26.21 -19.80
CA ALA A 229 -20.84 -27.23 -19.00
C ALA A 229 -21.20 -27.17 -17.50
N PHE A 230 -21.47 -25.98 -16.97
CA PHE A 230 -21.75 -25.80 -15.54
C PHE A 230 -23.22 -25.97 -15.13
N GLY A 231 -24.16 -26.10 -16.08
CA GLY A 231 -25.60 -26.33 -15.79
C GLY A 231 -26.28 -25.26 -14.91
N SER A 232 -27.55 -25.50 -14.52
CA SER A 232 -28.30 -24.66 -13.57
C SER A 232 -28.22 -25.21 -12.15
N THR A 233 -27.16 -24.96 -11.39
CA THR A 233 -27.09 -25.44 -10.00
C THR A 233 -26.47 -24.43 -9.01
N LYS A 234 -27.09 -24.39 -7.81
CA LYS A 234 -26.81 -23.76 -6.49
C LYS A 234 -25.87 -22.53 -6.39
N ARG A 235 -26.16 -21.63 -5.44
CA ARG A 235 -25.46 -20.36 -5.15
C ARG A 235 -23.93 -20.46 -4.92
N ALA A 236 -23.41 -21.55 -4.36
CA ALA A 236 -21.97 -21.68 -4.10
C ALA A 236 -21.16 -22.01 -5.37
N THR A 237 -21.80 -22.67 -6.34
CA THR A 237 -21.22 -22.94 -7.67
C THR A 237 -21.29 -21.73 -8.59
N SER A 238 -22.16 -20.75 -8.32
CA SER A 238 -22.27 -19.54 -9.14
C SER A 238 -21.06 -18.60 -8.98
N VAL A 239 -20.56 -18.37 -7.76
CA VAL A 239 -19.40 -17.48 -7.55
C VAL A 239 -18.13 -18.00 -8.24
N ARG A 240 -17.84 -19.31 -8.14
CA ARG A 240 -16.73 -19.93 -8.86
C ARG A 240 -16.89 -19.82 -10.37
N ARG A 241 -18.13 -19.92 -10.86
CA ARG A 241 -18.43 -19.78 -12.29
C ARG A 241 -18.21 -18.35 -12.78
N LEU A 242 -18.66 -17.33 -12.02
CA LEU A 242 -18.41 -15.93 -12.36
C LEU A 242 -16.90 -15.65 -12.42
N GLN A 243 -16.16 -16.10 -11.40
CA GLN A 243 -14.71 -16.00 -11.37
C GLN A 243 -14.05 -16.71 -12.57
N GLN A 244 -14.55 -17.90 -12.94
CA GLN A 244 -14.06 -18.62 -14.11
C GLN A 244 -14.29 -17.82 -15.40
N SER A 245 -15.49 -17.30 -15.63
CA SER A 245 -15.79 -16.57 -16.87
C SER A 245 -15.05 -15.24 -16.98
N VAL A 246 -14.84 -14.52 -15.87
CA VAL A 246 -13.95 -13.33 -15.82
C VAL A 246 -12.51 -13.74 -16.14
N THR A 247 -12.01 -14.83 -15.53
CA THR A 247 -10.66 -15.34 -15.78
C THR A 247 -10.47 -15.79 -17.23
N THR A 248 -11.49 -16.41 -17.83
CA THR A 248 -11.47 -16.84 -19.24
C THR A 248 -11.42 -15.65 -20.18
N MET A 249 -12.19 -14.59 -19.91
CA MET A 249 -12.14 -13.37 -20.73
C MET A 249 -10.77 -12.70 -20.66
N ILE A 250 -10.25 -12.51 -19.46
CA ILE A 250 -8.93 -11.91 -19.23
C ILE A 250 -7.82 -12.78 -19.84
N GLY A 251 -7.88 -14.09 -19.62
CA GLY A 251 -6.90 -15.05 -20.15
C GLY A 251 -6.90 -15.08 -21.68
N ALA A 252 -8.07 -15.08 -22.31
CA ALA A 252 -8.20 -15.01 -23.76
C ALA A 252 -7.58 -13.73 -24.33
N VAL A 253 -7.84 -12.58 -23.73
CA VAL A 253 -7.22 -11.31 -24.14
C VAL A 253 -5.71 -11.34 -23.90
N ALA A 254 -5.24 -11.93 -22.80
CA ALA A 254 -3.82 -12.07 -22.52
C ALA A 254 -3.06 -12.87 -23.60
N THR A 255 -3.71 -13.85 -24.24
CA THR A 255 -3.09 -14.64 -25.34
C THR A 255 -2.76 -13.81 -26.58
N LEU A 256 -3.32 -12.61 -26.71
CA LEU A 256 -3.01 -11.69 -27.80
C LEU A 256 -1.65 -10.99 -27.63
N PHE A 257 -0.98 -11.20 -26.50
CA PHE A 257 0.33 -10.64 -26.21
C PHE A 257 1.36 -11.77 -26.09
N GLU A 258 2.37 -11.75 -26.97
CA GLU A 258 3.44 -12.75 -27.06
C GLU A 258 4.31 -12.76 -25.78
N ASP A 259 3.88 -13.51 -24.76
CA ASP A 259 4.59 -13.83 -23.51
C ASP A 259 5.00 -12.65 -22.62
N SER A 260 4.32 -11.51 -22.75
CA SER A 260 4.64 -10.30 -21.98
C SER A 260 4.06 -10.26 -20.57
N PHE A 261 3.15 -11.19 -20.23
CA PHE A 261 2.36 -11.14 -19.00
C PHE A 261 2.46 -12.41 -18.17
N ALA A 262 2.43 -12.24 -16.86
CA ALA A 262 2.22 -13.32 -15.91
C ALA A 262 0.96 -13.04 -15.09
N VAL A 263 0.02 -13.98 -15.13
CA VAL A 263 -1.24 -13.95 -14.37
C VAL A 263 -1.08 -14.83 -13.14
N LYS A 264 -1.28 -14.28 -11.95
CA LYS A 264 -1.25 -15.00 -10.68
C LYS A 264 -2.65 -15.05 -10.08
N MET A 265 -3.13 -16.25 -9.77
CA MET A 265 -4.40 -16.46 -9.07
C MET A 265 -4.21 -16.27 -7.56
N LYS A 266 -5.06 -15.47 -6.91
CA LYS A 266 -5.07 -15.29 -5.44
C LYS A 266 -3.71 -15.02 -4.78
N PRO A 267 -2.82 -14.20 -5.38
CA PRO A 267 -1.54 -13.90 -4.74
C PRO A 267 -1.77 -13.06 -3.48
N GLN A 268 -0.93 -13.25 -2.47
CA GLN A 268 -0.89 -12.29 -1.36
C GLN A 268 -0.20 -11.02 -1.85
N VAL A 269 -0.86 -9.88 -1.65
CA VAL A 269 -0.34 -8.54 -1.93
C VAL A 269 -0.29 -7.79 -0.60
N THR A 270 0.86 -7.19 -0.32
CA THR A 270 1.16 -6.43 0.89
C THR A 270 2.28 -5.45 0.56
N ASP A 271 2.38 -4.37 1.32
CA ASP A 271 3.46 -3.40 1.23
C ASP A 271 3.67 -2.78 2.62
N GLU A 272 4.88 -2.33 2.94
CA GLU A 272 5.17 -1.71 4.24
C GLU A 272 4.60 -0.29 4.36
N LEU A 273 4.36 0.38 3.23
CA LEU A 273 3.85 1.75 3.13
C LEU A 273 2.32 1.83 3.26
N VAL A 274 1.61 0.71 3.11
CA VAL A 274 0.16 0.65 3.22
C VAL A 274 -0.22 -0.39 4.27
N LEU A 275 -0.94 0.02 5.32
CA LEU A 275 -1.33 -0.83 6.45
C LEU A 275 -2.50 -1.78 6.10
N THR A 276 -2.56 -2.24 4.86
CA THR A 276 -3.53 -3.22 4.37
C THR A 276 -2.84 -4.33 3.62
N SER A 277 -3.44 -5.51 3.65
CA SER A 277 -2.98 -6.64 2.84
C SER A 277 -4.16 -7.47 2.35
N GLY A 278 -3.96 -8.22 1.29
CA GLY A 278 -5.03 -9.06 0.78
C GLY A 278 -4.68 -9.93 -0.40
N LYS A 279 -5.72 -10.64 -0.87
CA LYS A 279 -5.64 -11.54 -2.01
C LYS A 279 -6.66 -11.10 -3.05
N PRO A 280 -6.25 -10.37 -4.11
CA PRO A 280 -7.11 -10.19 -5.27
C PRO A 280 -7.40 -11.54 -5.90
N ASP A 281 -8.48 -11.67 -6.68
CA ASP A 281 -8.77 -12.92 -7.36
C ASP A 281 -7.74 -13.21 -8.47
N LEU A 282 -7.31 -12.17 -9.19
CA LEU A 282 -6.20 -12.20 -10.14
C LEU A 282 -5.28 -11.00 -9.94
N LEU A 283 -3.98 -11.22 -10.18
CA LEU A 283 -3.01 -10.14 -10.37
C LEU A 283 -2.30 -10.38 -11.70
N ILE A 284 -2.29 -9.37 -12.56
CA ILE A 284 -1.63 -9.42 -13.85
C ILE A 284 -0.38 -8.56 -13.76
N THR A 285 0.75 -9.18 -14.08
CA THR A 285 2.05 -8.52 -14.08
C THR A 285 2.64 -8.52 -15.49
N ARG A 286 3.22 -7.40 -15.92
CA ARG A 286 3.94 -7.24 -17.18
C ARG A 286 5.39 -6.88 -16.88
N ARG A 287 6.36 -7.64 -17.39
CA ARG A 287 7.81 -7.38 -17.16
C ARG A 287 8.16 -7.12 -15.68
N LYS A 288 7.58 -7.91 -14.76
CA LYS A 288 7.71 -7.80 -13.29
C LYS A 288 7.00 -6.61 -12.62
N ARG A 289 6.28 -5.77 -13.36
CA ARG A 289 5.40 -4.72 -12.82
C ARG A 289 3.98 -5.24 -12.71
N SER A 290 3.28 -4.97 -11.61
CA SER A 290 1.84 -5.19 -11.51
C SER A 290 1.08 -4.13 -12.30
N VAL A 291 0.20 -4.56 -13.20
CA VAL A 291 -0.55 -3.69 -14.12
C VAL A 291 -2.04 -3.73 -13.82
N VAL A 292 -2.58 -4.91 -13.52
CA VAL A 292 -4.03 -5.09 -13.31
C VAL A 292 -4.29 -5.88 -12.04
N VAL A 293 -5.11 -5.33 -11.16
CA VAL A 293 -5.74 -6.02 -10.04
C VAL A 293 -7.15 -6.42 -10.46
N VAL A 294 -7.61 -7.60 -10.04
CA VAL A 294 -8.96 -8.08 -10.37
C VAL A 294 -9.61 -8.69 -9.14
N VAL A 295 -10.79 -8.20 -8.79
CA VAL A 295 -11.65 -8.74 -7.73
C VAL A 295 -13.00 -9.12 -8.31
N CYS A 296 -13.39 -10.39 -8.16
CA CYS A 296 -14.70 -10.85 -8.59
C CYS A 296 -15.75 -10.54 -7.50
N LEU A 297 -16.83 -9.89 -7.90
CA LEU A 297 -17.97 -9.56 -7.05
C LEU A 297 -18.64 -10.83 -6.54
N ARG A 298 -18.65 -11.01 -5.21
CA ARG A 298 -19.28 -12.17 -4.56
C ARG A 298 -20.62 -11.84 -3.93
N GLU A 299 -20.75 -10.68 -3.30
CA GLU A 299 -21.92 -10.33 -2.48
C GLU A 299 -22.26 -8.83 -2.51
N ASN A 300 -21.29 -7.95 -2.25
CA ASN A 300 -21.49 -6.50 -2.15
C ASN A 300 -20.51 -5.74 -3.06
N GLN A 301 -21.05 -4.94 -3.99
CA GLN A 301 -20.26 -4.14 -4.93
C GLN A 301 -19.36 -3.13 -4.23
N LEU A 302 -19.92 -2.36 -3.28
CA LEU A 302 -19.20 -1.34 -2.54
C LEU A 302 -18.04 -1.91 -1.73
N ARG A 303 -18.26 -3.07 -1.10
CA ARG A 303 -17.19 -3.78 -0.38
C ARG A 303 -16.08 -4.25 -1.30
N SER A 304 -16.43 -4.77 -2.48
CA SER A 304 -15.44 -5.18 -3.46
C SER A 304 -14.69 -4.01 -4.09
N GLN A 305 -15.34 -2.86 -4.26
CA GLN A 305 -14.70 -1.61 -4.66
C GLN A 305 -13.72 -1.12 -3.59
N ALA A 306 -14.13 -1.07 -2.32
CA ALA A 306 -13.24 -0.72 -1.21
C ALA A 306 -11.99 -1.63 -1.17
N LYS A 307 -12.21 -2.94 -1.34
CA LYS A 307 -11.13 -3.92 -1.44
C LYS A 307 -10.21 -3.66 -2.63
N GLU A 308 -10.76 -3.45 -3.82
CA GLU A 308 -10.00 -3.26 -5.05
C GLU A 308 -9.10 -2.03 -4.96
N LEU A 309 -9.68 -0.88 -4.59
CA LEU A 309 -8.96 0.39 -4.48
C LEU A 309 -7.84 0.33 -3.44
N ALA A 310 -8.11 -0.28 -2.27
CA ALA A 310 -7.08 -0.50 -1.26
C ALA A 310 -5.94 -1.40 -1.76
N LEU A 311 -6.24 -2.43 -2.56
CA LEU A 311 -5.21 -3.28 -3.16
C LEU A 311 -4.44 -2.57 -4.28
N MET A 312 -5.07 -1.65 -5.02
CA MET A 312 -4.38 -0.81 -5.98
C MET A 312 -3.35 0.09 -5.29
N ASP A 313 -3.65 0.69 -4.14
CA ASP A 313 -2.65 1.45 -3.36
C ASP A 313 -1.46 0.59 -2.93
N VAL A 314 -1.70 -0.66 -2.49
CA VAL A 314 -0.63 -1.60 -2.15
C VAL A 314 0.23 -1.89 -3.39
N VAL A 315 -0.39 -2.05 -4.55
CA VAL A 315 0.33 -2.31 -5.81
C VAL A 315 1.11 -1.08 -6.27
N ILE A 316 0.56 0.12 -6.15
CA ILE A 316 1.26 1.38 -6.42
C ILE A 316 2.48 1.49 -5.52
N ALA A 317 2.31 1.29 -4.20
CA ALA A 317 3.37 1.33 -3.21
C ALA A 317 4.54 0.38 -3.55
N ASN A 318 4.23 -0.87 -3.91
CA ASN A 318 5.23 -1.85 -4.36
C ASN A 318 6.03 -1.40 -5.60
N GLY A 319 5.43 -0.53 -6.42
CA GLY A 319 6.00 -0.02 -7.67
C GLY A 319 6.73 1.32 -7.56
N GLU A 320 6.65 2.04 -6.43
CA GLU A 320 7.18 3.41 -6.30
C GLU A 320 8.70 3.51 -6.37
N HIS A 321 9.40 2.42 -6.11
CA HIS A 321 10.84 2.35 -6.30
C HIS A 321 11.24 2.31 -7.78
N SER A 322 10.28 2.21 -8.70
CA SER A 322 10.50 2.28 -10.15
C SER A 322 10.50 3.73 -10.64
N THR A 323 11.41 4.04 -11.58
CA THR A 323 11.49 5.36 -12.23
C THR A 323 10.34 5.65 -13.20
N VAL A 324 9.44 4.69 -13.44
CA VAL A 324 8.35 4.81 -14.41
C VAL A 324 7.00 4.84 -13.67
N THR A 325 6.39 6.02 -13.59
CA THR A 325 4.98 6.17 -13.22
C THR A 325 4.13 5.68 -14.40
N SER A 326 3.46 4.55 -14.22
CA SER A 326 2.42 4.07 -15.14
C SER A 326 1.18 3.78 -14.31
N PRO A 327 -0.01 3.94 -14.89
CA PRO A 327 -1.25 3.66 -14.21
C PRO A 327 -1.28 2.23 -13.68
N VAL A 328 -1.93 2.07 -12.53
CA VAL A 328 -2.40 0.78 -12.05
C VAL A 328 -3.87 0.68 -12.40
N PHE A 329 -4.28 -0.44 -12.95
CA PHE A 329 -5.68 -0.69 -13.31
C PHE A 329 -6.32 -1.66 -12.33
N GLY A 330 -7.59 -1.44 -12.05
CA GLY A 330 -8.41 -2.31 -11.23
C GLY A 330 -9.63 -2.79 -12.00
N ILE A 331 -10.10 -4.00 -11.70
CA ILE A 331 -11.30 -4.56 -12.31
C ILE A 331 -12.15 -5.22 -11.23
N VAL A 332 -13.38 -4.72 -11.07
CA VAL A 332 -14.40 -5.31 -10.21
C VAL A 332 -15.52 -5.87 -11.09
N SER A 333 -15.83 -7.17 -10.99
CA SER A 333 -16.83 -7.75 -11.91
C SER A 333 -17.66 -8.91 -11.35
N THR A 334 -18.96 -8.94 -11.67
CA THR A 334 -19.88 -10.10 -11.56
C THR A 334 -19.92 -10.93 -12.85
N PHE A 335 -19.03 -10.70 -13.81
CA PHE A 335 -19.14 -11.08 -15.23
C PHE A 335 -20.29 -10.39 -15.99
N SER A 336 -21.45 -10.16 -15.36
CA SER A 336 -22.52 -9.35 -15.97
C SER A 336 -22.23 -7.86 -15.89
N ASP A 337 -21.74 -7.41 -14.74
CA ASP A 337 -21.38 -6.02 -14.48
C ASP A 337 -19.86 -5.92 -14.33
N TRP A 338 -19.28 -4.86 -14.86
CA TRP A 338 -17.85 -4.60 -14.87
C TRP A 338 -17.61 -3.15 -14.49
N VAL A 339 -16.77 -2.94 -13.50
CA VAL A 339 -16.26 -1.62 -13.14
C VAL A 339 -14.75 -1.64 -13.35
N PHE A 340 -14.29 -0.77 -14.22
CA PHE A 340 -12.88 -0.57 -14.52
C PHE A 340 -12.38 0.65 -13.76
N TYR A 341 -11.18 0.54 -13.21
CA TYR A 341 -10.48 1.63 -12.55
C TYR A 341 -9.13 1.86 -13.22
N ARG A 342 -8.75 3.12 -13.36
CA ARG A 342 -7.42 3.58 -13.75
C ARG A 342 -6.95 4.54 -12.68
N TYR A 343 -5.88 4.18 -11.98
CA TYR A 343 -5.30 5.00 -10.93
C TYR A 343 -3.92 5.47 -11.38
N ASP A 344 -3.79 6.78 -11.58
CA ASP A 344 -2.54 7.47 -11.90
C ASP A 344 -2.41 8.78 -11.09
N GLU A 345 -1.43 9.61 -11.45
CA GLU A 345 -1.15 10.88 -10.78
C GLU A 345 -2.29 11.90 -10.86
N THR A 346 -3.24 11.72 -11.78
CA THR A 346 -4.38 12.63 -11.95
C THR A 346 -5.58 12.28 -11.08
N GLY A 347 -5.56 11.09 -10.45
CA GLY A 347 -6.65 10.58 -9.62
C GLY A 347 -7.11 9.19 -10.05
N ILE A 348 -8.36 8.86 -9.73
CA ILE A 348 -8.97 7.56 -10.00
C ILE A 348 -10.08 7.76 -11.02
N LYS A 349 -9.84 7.26 -12.23
CA LYS A 349 -10.85 7.25 -13.28
C LYS A 349 -11.60 5.93 -13.26
N TYR A 350 -12.90 5.95 -13.46
CA TYR A 350 -13.68 4.71 -13.56
C TYR A 350 -14.68 4.70 -14.73
N LEU A 351 -15.05 3.49 -15.13
CA LEU A 351 -16.07 3.22 -16.15
C LEU A 351 -16.85 1.97 -15.75
N GLU A 352 -18.18 2.05 -15.83
CA GLU A 352 -19.08 0.92 -15.62
C GLU A 352 -19.62 0.41 -16.96
N GLU A 353 -19.58 -0.92 -17.16
CA GLU A 353 -20.09 -1.60 -18.33
C GLU A 353 -20.91 -2.82 -17.91
N SER A 354 -21.97 -3.12 -18.66
CA SER A 354 -22.86 -4.25 -18.38
C SER A 354 -23.09 -5.11 -19.63
N LEU A 355 -23.01 -6.43 -19.49
CA LEU A 355 -23.40 -7.37 -20.52
C LEU A 355 -24.93 -7.50 -20.53
N ASN A 356 -25.57 -7.08 -21.62
CA ASN A 356 -27.00 -7.29 -21.78
C ASN A 356 -27.28 -8.77 -22.12
N ASP A 357 -28.22 -9.38 -21.39
CA ASP A 357 -28.62 -10.79 -21.56
C ASP A 357 -29.34 -11.09 -22.89
N ASN A 358 -29.55 -10.09 -23.75
CA ASN A 358 -30.09 -10.28 -25.08
C ASN A 358 -29.01 -10.85 -26.02
N GLU A 359 -29.22 -12.06 -26.59
CA GLU A 359 -28.22 -12.79 -27.40
C GLU A 359 -27.61 -12.00 -28.57
N ARG A 360 -28.34 -11.04 -29.15
CA ARG A 360 -27.80 -10.16 -30.21
C ARG A 360 -26.88 -9.05 -29.67
N SER A 361 -27.06 -8.63 -28.43
CA SER A 361 -26.26 -7.61 -27.74
C SER A 361 -24.99 -8.20 -27.13
N ILE A 362 -25.06 -9.41 -26.59
CA ILE A 362 -23.97 -10.00 -25.79
C ILE A 362 -22.65 -10.09 -26.55
N LYS A 363 -22.66 -10.34 -27.87
CA LYS A 363 -21.45 -10.36 -28.69
C LYS A 363 -20.82 -8.98 -28.82
N GLY A 364 -21.64 -7.93 -28.95
CA GLY A 364 -21.17 -6.55 -28.96
C GLY A 364 -20.57 -6.18 -27.61
N ASP A 365 -21.28 -6.48 -26.53
CA ASP A 365 -20.86 -6.14 -25.17
C ASP A 365 -19.56 -6.90 -24.79
N ILE A 366 -19.44 -8.19 -25.12
CA ILE A 366 -18.19 -8.95 -24.96
C ILE A 366 -17.05 -8.33 -25.79
N ALA A 367 -17.32 -7.84 -27.00
CA ALA A 367 -16.30 -7.18 -27.80
C ALA A 367 -15.83 -5.87 -27.18
N THR A 368 -16.75 -5.08 -26.61
CA THR A 368 -16.44 -3.84 -25.89
C THR A 368 -15.55 -4.13 -24.68
N ILE A 369 -16.00 -5.04 -23.79
CA ILE A 369 -15.28 -5.38 -22.55
C ILE A 369 -13.91 -5.98 -22.86
N ALA A 370 -13.82 -6.92 -23.80
CA ALA A 370 -12.53 -7.49 -24.21
C ALA A 370 -11.61 -6.43 -24.82
N GLY A 371 -12.17 -5.47 -25.57
CA GLY A 371 -11.44 -4.34 -26.14
C GLY A 371 -10.89 -3.37 -25.08
N ILE A 372 -11.63 -3.15 -23.99
CA ILE A 372 -11.18 -2.35 -22.83
C ILE A 372 -10.05 -3.09 -22.11
N ILE A 373 -10.24 -4.38 -21.78
CA ILE A 373 -9.23 -5.21 -21.11
C ILE A 373 -7.94 -5.23 -21.94
N TYR A 374 -8.04 -5.32 -23.26
CA TYR A 374 -6.87 -5.27 -24.14
C TYR A 374 -6.07 -3.98 -23.95
N ASN A 375 -6.71 -2.82 -23.97
CA ASN A 375 -6.01 -1.54 -23.83
C ASN A 375 -5.44 -1.35 -22.41
N ILE A 376 -6.16 -1.80 -21.38
CA ILE A 376 -5.66 -1.86 -20.00
C ILE A 376 -4.37 -2.69 -19.93
N MET A 377 -4.34 -3.86 -20.59
CA MET A 377 -3.16 -4.72 -20.62
C MET A 377 -2.02 -4.10 -21.44
N ASP A 378 -2.31 -3.49 -22.58
CA ASP A 378 -1.30 -2.83 -23.41
C ASP A 378 -0.62 -1.66 -22.69
N GLY A 379 -1.26 -1.09 -21.67
CA GLY A 379 -0.68 -0.09 -20.78
C GLY A 379 -0.55 1.29 -21.43
N GLN A 380 -1.51 1.65 -22.28
CA GLN A 380 -1.67 3.01 -22.83
C GLN A 380 -2.44 3.93 -21.88
#